data_AF-A0A8J3YW84-F1
#
_entry.id   AF-A0A8J3YW84-F1
#
_cell.length_a   1.000
_cell.length_b   1.000
_cell.length_c   1.000
_cell.angle_alpha   90.00
_cell.angle_beta   90.00
_cell.angle_gamma   90.00
#
_symmetry.space_group_name_H-M   'P 1'
#
loop_
_entity.id
_entity.type
_entity.pdbx_description
1 polymer ?
#
loop_
_entity_poly.entity_id
_entity_poly.type
_entity_poly.pdbx_seq_one_letter_code
_entity_poly.pdbx_strand_id
1 'polypeptide(L)'
;MQTVLQQLPALLGVVIGSVATFLVAQTTERTKWRRTLHARWDERRLDAYAEYAFAVKSYVTLLRRVAGGMGLDSIAHPLSHTDGLPRVEQAEDERAAKFENVLLLGDQETIDAARAWHRAAWELADLVQGRSTGGAPAWRPALNEVWQARTLFYKAARVSLDVRSGPEALHHLQPRDHRR
;
A
#
# COMPACT_ATOMS: atom_id res chain seq x y z
N MET A 1 3.48 -40.52 62.00
CA MET A 1 2.69 -40.53 60.74
C MET A 1 1.61 -39.44 60.74
N GLN A 2 1.92 -38.21 61.20
CA GLN A 2 0.95 -37.11 61.35
C GLN A 2 1.30 -35.90 60.45
N THR A 3 2.43 -35.96 59.76
CA THR A 3 3.04 -34.88 58.98
C THR A 3 2.51 -34.76 57.56
N VAL A 4 2.13 -35.87 56.91
CA VAL A 4 1.65 -35.85 55.52
C VAL A 4 0.23 -35.25 55.43
N LEU A 5 -0.66 -35.61 56.36
CA LEU A 5 -2.02 -35.07 56.42
C LEU A 5 -2.07 -33.56 56.72
N GLN A 6 -1.12 -33.05 57.52
CA GLN A 6 -1.00 -31.61 57.81
C GLN A 6 -0.41 -30.80 56.64
N GLN A 7 0.30 -31.44 55.71
CA GLN A 7 0.94 -30.80 54.55
C GLN A 7 0.06 -30.78 53.30
N LEU A 8 -1.02 -31.57 53.26
CA LEU A 8 -1.96 -31.60 52.14
C LEU A 8 -2.50 -30.22 51.73
N PRO A 9 -2.90 -29.31 52.66
CA PRO A 9 -3.37 -27.98 52.28
C PRO A 9 -2.30 -27.14 51.58
N ALA A 10 -1.04 -27.25 52.04
CA ALA A 10 0.08 -26.52 51.45
C ALA A 10 0.43 -27.05 50.06
N LEU A 11 0.44 -28.38 49.89
CA LEU A 11 0.66 -29.01 48.58
C LEU A 11 -0.44 -28.66 47.58
N LEU A 12 -1.71 -28.67 48.01
CA LEU A 12 -2.83 -28.22 47.19
C LEU A 12 -2.68 -26.76 46.77
N GLY A 13 -2.28 -25.89 47.70
CA GLY A 13 -2.00 -24.48 47.40
C GLY A 13 -0.93 -24.29 46.33
N VAL A 14 0.16 -25.06 46.39
CA VAL A 14 1.25 -25.01 45.39
C VAL A 14 0.79 -25.53 44.03
N VAL A 15 0.03 -26.64 43.99
CA VAL A 15 -0.51 -27.18 42.73
C VAL A 15 -1.47 -26.19 42.08
N ILE A 16 -2.39 -25.62 42.85
CA ILE A 16 -3.33 -24.61 42.34
C ILE A 16 -2.58 -23.36 41.87
N GLY A 17 -1.60 -22.87 42.65
CA GLY A 17 -0.81 -21.70 42.30
C GLY A 17 0.03 -21.90 41.05
N SER A 18 0.63 -23.07 40.86
CA SER A 18 1.43 -23.40 39.69
C SER A 18 0.58 -23.59 38.43
N VAL A 19 -0.59 -24.22 38.53
CA VAL A 19 -1.54 -24.30 37.42
C VAL A 19 -2.05 -22.91 37.01
N ALA A 20 -2.43 -22.07 37.98
CA ALA A 20 -2.84 -20.69 37.70
C ALA A 20 -1.72 -19.88 37.03
N THR A 21 -0.49 -19.98 37.54
CA THR A 21 0.69 -19.32 36.98
C THR A 21 0.97 -19.79 35.55
N PHE A 22 0.87 -21.10 35.28
CA PHE A 22 1.07 -21.67 33.95
C PHE A 22 0.03 -21.16 32.94
N LEU A 23 -1.25 -21.11 33.33
CA LEU A 23 -2.33 -20.60 32.46
C LEU A 23 -2.16 -19.10 32.17
N VAL A 24 -1.76 -18.30 33.15
CA VAL A 24 -1.46 -16.87 32.97
C VAL A 24 -0.25 -16.67 32.05
N ALA A 25 0.81 -17.46 32.22
CA ALA A 25 1.99 -17.41 31.35
C ALA A 25 1.64 -17.74 29.89
N GLN A 26 0.87 -18.82 29.67
CA GLN A 26 0.43 -19.25 28.33
C GLN A 26 -0.42 -18.19 27.60
N THR A 27 -1.34 -17.53 28.30
CA THR A 27 -2.17 -16.47 27.68
C THR A 27 -1.36 -15.20 27.38
N THR A 28 -0.41 -14.86 28.25
CA THR A 28 0.48 -13.72 28.06
C THR A 28 1.43 -13.94 26.88
N GLU A 29 2.03 -15.12 26.76
CA GLU A 29 2.88 -15.49 25.63
C GLU A 29 2.13 -15.48 24.30
N ARG A 30 0.91 -16.04 24.25
CA ARG A 30 0.07 -15.99 23.04
C ARG A 30 -0.27 -14.57 22.63
N THR A 31 -0.57 -13.69 23.58
CA THR A 31 -0.89 -12.29 23.31
C THR A 31 0.32 -11.52 22.80
N LYS A 32 1.50 -11.75 23.40
CA LYS A 32 2.77 -11.17 22.97
C LYS A 32 3.16 -11.66 21.56
N TRP A 33 3.05 -12.97 21.31
CA TRP A 33 3.30 -13.60 20.02
C TRP A 33 2.40 -13.04 18.91
N ARG A 34 1.09 -12.90 19.17
CA ARG A 34 0.15 -12.27 18.22
C ARG A 34 0.54 -10.83 17.90
N ARG A 35 0.87 -10.01 18.91
CA ARG A 35 1.28 -8.61 18.68
C ARG A 35 2.54 -8.50 17.83
N THR A 36 3.56 -9.32 18.09
CA THR A 36 4.80 -9.32 17.31
C THR A 36 4.56 -9.82 15.87
N LEU A 37 3.70 -10.83 15.69
CA LEU A 37 3.32 -11.29 14.35
C LEU A 37 2.51 -10.24 13.58
N HIS A 38 1.53 -9.59 14.23
CA HIS A 38 0.74 -8.52 13.61
C HIS A 38 1.64 -7.37 13.14
N ALA A 39 2.55 -6.89 13.98
CA ALA A 39 3.49 -5.83 13.60
C ALA A 39 4.38 -6.21 12.39
N ARG A 40 4.84 -7.47 12.32
CA ARG A 40 5.65 -7.96 11.19
C ARG A 40 4.84 -8.07 9.89
N TRP A 41 3.57 -8.46 9.99
CA TRP A 41 2.68 -8.52 8.83
C TRP A 41 2.30 -7.12 8.34
N ASP A 42 2.12 -6.16 9.24
CA ASP A 42 1.87 -4.76 8.89
C ASP A 42 3.09 -4.12 8.20
N GLU A 43 4.30 -4.39 8.69
CA GLU A 43 5.55 -3.93 8.05
C GLU A 43 5.70 -4.50 6.63
N ARG A 44 5.49 -5.82 6.46
CA ARG A 44 5.54 -6.45 5.13
C ARG A 44 4.47 -5.92 4.17
N ARG A 45 3.28 -5.62 4.71
CA ARG A 45 2.18 -5.05 3.93
C ARG A 45 2.51 -3.62 3.50
N LEU A 46 3.09 -2.82 4.39
CA LEU A 46 3.57 -1.48 4.09
C LEU A 46 4.61 -1.52 2.96
N ASP A 47 5.60 -2.42 3.06
CA ASP A 47 6.62 -2.59 2.02
C ASP A 47 5.98 -2.98 0.68
N ALA A 48 5.08 -3.97 0.68
CA ALA A 48 4.39 -4.39 -0.54
C ALA A 48 3.61 -3.24 -1.20
N TYR A 49 2.88 -2.45 -0.42
CA TYR A 49 2.14 -1.29 -0.92
C TYR A 49 3.07 -0.19 -1.45
N ALA A 50 4.18 0.08 -0.76
CA ALA A 50 5.14 1.10 -1.15
C ALA A 50 5.89 0.72 -2.43
N GLU A 51 6.37 -0.52 -2.51
CA GLU A 51 7.06 -1.05 -3.70
C GLU A 51 6.15 -1.07 -4.92
N TYR A 52 4.91 -1.53 -4.76
CA TYR A 52 3.92 -1.51 -5.84
C TYR A 52 3.62 -0.08 -6.29
N ALA A 53 3.38 0.85 -5.36
CA ALA A 53 3.10 2.24 -5.70
C ALA A 53 4.27 2.91 -6.42
N PHE A 54 5.50 2.59 -6.03
CA PHE A 54 6.70 3.05 -6.72
C PHE A 54 6.76 2.50 -8.14
N ALA A 55 6.52 1.19 -8.33
CA ALA A 55 6.54 0.56 -9.64
C ALA A 55 5.48 1.17 -10.60
N VAL A 56 4.24 1.34 -10.15
CA VAL A 56 3.18 2.00 -10.95
C VAL A 56 3.57 3.44 -11.28
N LYS A 57 4.13 4.20 -10.32
CA LYS A 57 4.59 5.57 -10.56
C LYS A 57 5.69 5.62 -11.61
N SER A 58 6.65 4.70 -11.56
CA SER A 58 7.74 4.60 -12.53
C SER A 58 7.22 4.28 -13.93
N TYR A 59 6.31 3.31 -14.02
CA TYR A 59 5.59 2.95 -15.25
C TYR A 59 4.84 4.14 -15.86
N VAL A 60 3.99 4.81 -15.07
CA VAL A 60 3.25 6.02 -15.51
C VAL A 60 4.21 7.15 -15.91
N THR A 61 5.31 7.33 -15.17
CA THR A 61 6.30 8.36 -15.52
C THR A 61 6.92 8.09 -16.89
N LEU A 62 7.28 6.85 -17.19
CA LEU A 62 7.81 6.47 -18.51
C LEU A 62 6.77 6.70 -19.61
N LEU A 63 5.53 6.28 -19.40
CA LEU A 63 4.43 6.55 -20.34
C LEU A 63 4.27 8.03 -20.63
N ARG A 64 4.30 8.88 -19.59
CA ARG A 64 4.23 10.34 -19.76
C ARG A 64 5.41 10.90 -20.56
N ARG A 65 6.63 10.38 -20.36
CA ARG A 65 7.80 10.81 -21.13
C ARG A 65 7.69 10.45 -22.60
N VAL A 66 7.22 9.23 -22.91
CA VAL A 66 6.97 8.80 -24.29
C VAL A 66 5.86 9.66 -24.92
N ALA A 67 4.77 9.89 -24.19
CA ALA A 67 3.71 10.80 -24.59
C ALA A 67 4.22 12.22 -24.85
N GLY A 68 5.21 12.71 -24.09
CA GLY A 68 5.90 13.97 -24.35
C GLY A 68 6.68 13.97 -25.66
N GLY A 69 7.37 12.87 -26.00
CA GLY A 69 8.01 12.69 -27.30
C GLY A 69 7.02 12.64 -28.48
N MET A 70 5.77 12.25 -28.23
CA MET A 70 4.67 12.25 -29.19
C MET A 70 3.90 13.59 -29.24
N GLY A 71 4.23 14.55 -28.38
CA GLY A 71 3.52 15.83 -28.27
C GLY A 71 2.18 15.77 -27.52
N LEU A 72 1.88 14.68 -26.82
CA LEU A 72 0.66 14.49 -26.03
C LEU A 72 0.76 15.08 -24.61
N ASP A 73 1.93 14.98 -23.97
CA ASP A 73 2.22 15.55 -22.63
C ASP A 73 3.24 16.67 -22.74
N SER A 74 2.78 17.93 -22.64
CA SER A 74 3.66 19.10 -22.75
C SER A 74 4.52 19.38 -21.51
N ILE A 75 4.27 18.70 -20.39
CA ILE A 75 4.97 18.92 -19.11
C ILE A 75 6.08 17.89 -18.92
N ALA A 76 5.90 16.67 -19.45
CA ALA A 76 6.86 15.59 -19.28
C ALA A 76 8.16 15.83 -20.07
N HIS A 77 9.29 15.42 -19.49
CA HIS A 77 10.56 15.41 -20.21
C HIS A 77 10.51 14.36 -21.33
N PRO A 78 10.61 14.75 -22.61
CA PRO A 78 10.30 13.87 -23.72
C PRO A 78 11.27 12.69 -23.81
N LEU A 79 10.74 11.56 -24.27
CA LEU A 79 11.49 10.36 -24.63
C LEU A 79 10.96 9.87 -25.99
N SER A 80 11.86 9.46 -26.88
CA SER A 80 11.44 8.94 -28.19
C SER A 80 10.58 7.68 -28.00
N HIS A 81 9.65 7.44 -28.92
CA HIS A 81 8.79 6.26 -28.88
C HIS A 81 9.63 4.97 -28.96
N THR A 82 10.62 4.93 -29.86
CA THR A 82 11.51 3.79 -30.05
C THR A 82 12.35 3.47 -28.82
N ASP A 83 12.92 4.47 -28.15
CA ASP A 83 13.75 4.25 -26.96
C ASP A 83 12.91 4.02 -25.68
N GLY A 84 11.66 4.47 -25.71
CA GLY A 84 10.77 4.47 -24.56
C GLY A 84 10.01 3.16 -24.38
N LEU A 85 9.50 2.56 -25.46
CA LEU A 85 8.66 1.36 -25.37
C LEU A 85 9.33 0.19 -24.63
N PRO A 86 10.60 -0.18 -24.89
CA PRO A 86 11.25 -1.26 -24.15
C PRO A 86 11.34 -0.99 -22.64
N ARG A 87 11.50 0.28 -22.25
CA ARG A 87 11.56 0.68 -20.83
C ARG A 87 10.17 0.66 -20.19
N VAL A 88 9.14 1.03 -20.96
CA VAL A 88 7.75 0.92 -20.54
C VAL A 88 7.39 -0.54 -20.28
N GLU A 89 7.78 -1.45 -21.16
CA GLU A 89 7.59 -2.90 -20.99
C GLU A 89 8.30 -3.42 -19.73
N GLN A 90 9.58 -3.10 -19.54
CA GLN A 90 10.29 -3.47 -18.31
C GLN A 90 9.61 -2.94 -17.03
N ALA A 91 9.14 -1.69 -17.05
CA ALA A 91 8.43 -1.12 -15.91
C ALA A 91 7.03 -1.73 -15.71
N GLU A 92 6.39 -2.21 -16.79
CA GLU A 92 5.16 -3.00 -16.75
C GLU A 92 5.43 -4.30 -15.98
N ASP A 93 6.46 -5.06 -16.36
CA ASP A 93 6.86 -6.31 -15.73
C ASP A 93 7.19 -6.13 -14.24
N GLU A 94 7.99 -5.11 -13.91
CA GLU A 94 8.34 -4.78 -12.53
C GLU A 94 7.08 -4.49 -11.70
N ARG A 95 6.13 -3.72 -12.24
CA ARG A 95 4.86 -3.43 -11.58
C ARG A 95 4.00 -4.68 -11.43
N ALA A 96 3.98 -5.58 -12.42
CA ALA A 96 3.26 -6.86 -12.32
C ALA A 96 3.86 -7.72 -11.19
N ALA A 97 5.19 -7.85 -11.15
CA ALA A 97 5.87 -8.60 -10.11
C ALA A 97 5.61 -8.03 -8.70
N LYS A 98 5.58 -6.70 -8.53
CA LYS A 98 5.23 -6.07 -7.25
C LYS A 98 3.76 -6.21 -6.88
N PHE A 99 2.87 -6.35 -7.87
CA PHE A 99 1.44 -6.56 -7.61
C PHE A 99 1.14 -7.90 -6.93
N GLU A 100 1.94 -8.94 -7.21
CA GLU A 100 1.80 -10.25 -6.54
C GLU A 100 1.90 -10.13 -5.01
N ASN A 101 2.80 -9.27 -4.50
CA ASN A 101 2.90 -9.03 -3.06
C ASN A 101 1.64 -8.35 -2.48
N VAL A 102 1.00 -7.47 -3.25
CA VAL A 102 -0.27 -6.84 -2.87
C VAL A 102 -1.40 -7.88 -2.83
N LEU A 103 -1.43 -8.82 -3.78
CA LEU A 103 -2.41 -9.92 -3.77
C LEU A 103 -2.24 -10.84 -2.57
N LEU A 104 -1.00 -11.09 -2.13
CA LEU A 104 -0.70 -11.98 -1.01
C LEU A 104 -0.97 -11.34 0.36
N LEU A 105 -0.73 -10.04 0.50
CA LEU A 105 -0.69 -9.38 1.81
C LEU A 105 -1.82 -8.38 2.03
N GLY A 106 -2.43 -7.89 0.95
CA GLY A 106 -3.44 -6.85 1.00
C GLY A 106 -4.82 -7.35 1.38
N ASP A 107 -5.64 -6.44 1.92
CA ASP A 107 -7.08 -6.66 2.00
C ASP A 107 -7.75 -6.41 0.66
N GLN A 108 -9.01 -6.84 0.56
CA GLN A 108 -9.79 -6.77 -0.67
C GLN A 108 -9.96 -5.34 -1.20
N GLU A 109 -10.20 -4.35 -0.34
CA GLU A 109 -10.39 -2.95 -0.77
C GLU A 109 -9.11 -2.38 -1.37
N THR A 110 -7.96 -2.68 -0.74
CA THR A 110 -6.66 -2.23 -1.24
C THR A 110 -6.29 -2.92 -2.55
N ILE A 111 -6.58 -4.22 -2.67
CA ILE A 111 -6.38 -4.98 -3.92
C ILE A 111 -7.23 -4.38 -5.05
N ASP A 112 -8.50 -4.08 -4.80
CA ASP A 112 -9.38 -3.54 -5.83
C ASP A 112 -9.01 -2.11 -6.25
N ALA A 113 -8.57 -1.28 -5.30
CA ALA A 113 -8.02 0.04 -5.59
C ALA A 113 -6.70 -0.05 -6.39
N ALA A 114 -5.83 -1.02 -6.08
CA ALA A 114 -4.63 -1.30 -6.86
C ALA A 114 -4.97 -1.73 -8.29
N ARG A 115 -6.00 -2.56 -8.47
CA ARG A 115 -6.51 -2.98 -9.78
C ARG A 115 -7.02 -1.81 -10.60
N ALA A 116 -7.82 -0.94 -9.97
CA ALA A 116 -8.31 0.27 -10.62
C ALA A 116 -7.14 1.16 -11.07
N TRP A 117 -6.09 1.30 -10.25
CA TRP A 117 -4.95 2.12 -10.58
C TRP A 117 -4.13 1.59 -11.77
N HIS A 118 -3.82 0.30 -11.83
CA HIS A 118 -3.10 -0.22 -13.00
C HIS A 118 -3.98 -0.22 -14.27
N ARG A 119 -5.29 -0.45 -14.16
CA ARG A 119 -6.21 -0.32 -15.32
C ARG A 119 -6.18 1.08 -15.90
N ALA A 120 -6.27 2.11 -15.06
CA ALA A 120 -6.13 3.50 -15.51
C ALA A 120 -4.75 3.76 -16.16
N ALA A 121 -3.67 3.13 -15.66
CA ALA A 121 -2.36 3.25 -16.27
C ALA A 121 -2.25 2.54 -17.63
N TRP A 122 -2.99 1.45 -17.85
CA TRP A 122 -3.08 0.78 -19.16
C TRP A 122 -3.78 1.64 -20.21
N GLU A 123 -4.78 2.44 -19.83
CA GLU A 123 -5.39 3.41 -20.76
C GLU A 123 -4.36 4.41 -21.32
N LEU A 124 -3.42 4.86 -20.48
CA LEU A 124 -2.29 5.69 -20.95
C LEU A 124 -1.37 4.91 -21.91
N ALA A 125 -1.13 3.64 -21.62
CA ALA A 125 -0.31 2.77 -22.45
C ALA A 125 -0.94 2.52 -23.83
N ASP A 126 -2.25 2.37 -23.88
CA ASP A 126 -3.00 2.22 -25.13
C ASP A 126 -2.97 3.48 -25.98
N LEU A 127 -3.02 4.67 -25.36
CA LEU A 127 -2.83 5.93 -26.07
C LEU A 127 -1.42 6.08 -26.63
N VAL A 128 -0.39 5.77 -25.83
CA VAL A 128 1.02 5.84 -26.26
C VAL A 128 1.32 4.85 -27.39
N GLN A 129 0.76 3.64 -27.32
CA GLN A 129 1.00 2.58 -28.30
C GLN A 129 0.07 2.68 -29.52
N GLY A 130 -0.80 3.69 -29.60
CA GLY A 130 -1.72 3.90 -30.71
C GLY A 130 -2.85 2.86 -30.80
N ARG A 131 -3.12 2.11 -29.73
CA ARG A 131 -4.25 1.16 -29.64
C ARG A 131 -5.59 1.84 -29.38
N SER A 132 -5.58 3.07 -28.89
CA SER A 132 -6.78 3.88 -28.64
C SER A 132 -6.89 5.05 -29.64
N THR A 133 -8.10 5.31 -30.14
CA THR A 133 -8.38 6.32 -31.17
C THR A 133 -8.53 7.75 -30.63
N GLY A 134 -8.25 7.97 -29.34
CA GLY A 134 -8.53 9.23 -28.64
C GLY A 134 -7.48 10.34 -28.79
N GLY A 135 -6.24 10.02 -29.19
CA GLY A 135 -5.15 10.98 -29.41
C GLY A 135 -4.92 11.97 -28.26
N ALA A 136 -4.47 13.19 -28.58
CA ALA A 136 -4.20 14.25 -27.60
C ALA A 136 -5.41 14.65 -26.73
N PRO A 137 -6.66 14.74 -27.25
CA PRO A 137 -7.82 15.04 -26.43
C PRO A 137 -8.09 14.03 -25.30
N ALA A 138 -7.78 12.75 -25.53
CA ALA A 138 -7.99 11.69 -24.53
C ALA A 138 -6.89 11.61 -23.46
N TRP A 139 -5.71 12.18 -23.72
CA TRP A 139 -4.55 12.07 -22.83
C TRP A 139 -4.80 12.64 -21.43
N ARG A 140 -5.27 13.90 -21.35
CA ARG A 140 -5.43 14.58 -20.06
C ARG A 140 -6.53 13.97 -19.19
N PRO A 141 -7.71 13.60 -19.72
CA PRO A 141 -8.70 12.81 -18.98
C PRO A 141 -8.12 11.49 -18.45
N ALA A 142 -7.44 10.69 -19.27
CA ALA A 142 -6.86 9.42 -18.84
C ALA A 142 -5.80 9.62 -17.74
N LEU A 143 -4.99 10.68 -17.83
CA LEU A 143 -3.99 10.99 -16.81
C LEU A 143 -4.65 11.40 -15.48
N ASN A 144 -5.77 12.13 -15.52
CA ASN A 144 -6.54 12.46 -14.33
C ASN A 144 -7.13 11.20 -13.66
N GLU A 145 -7.61 10.23 -14.44
CA GLU A 145 -8.09 8.94 -13.90
C GLU A 145 -6.98 8.19 -13.15
N VAL A 146 -5.76 8.18 -13.67
CA VAL A 146 -4.59 7.60 -12.97
C VAL A 146 -4.34 8.29 -11.63
N TRP A 147 -4.45 9.62 -11.55
CA TRP A 147 -4.26 10.35 -10.30
C TRP A 147 -5.37 10.11 -9.28
N GLN A 148 -6.62 10.02 -9.73
CA GLN A 148 -7.76 9.66 -8.89
C GLN A 148 -7.61 8.24 -8.34
N ALA A 149 -7.32 7.26 -9.19
CA ALA A 149 -7.12 5.87 -8.78
C ALA A 149 -5.92 5.71 -7.84
N ARG A 150 -4.82 6.45 -8.07
CA ARG A 150 -3.69 6.54 -7.12
C ARG A 150 -4.14 7.00 -5.74
N THR A 151 -4.96 8.05 -5.69
CA THR A 151 -5.46 8.62 -4.43
C THR A 151 -6.30 7.59 -3.67
N LEU A 152 -7.17 6.86 -4.37
CA LEU A 152 -7.97 5.78 -3.81
C LEU A 152 -7.10 4.63 -3.27
N PHE A 153 -6.06 4.23 -4.01
CA PHE A 153 -5.11 3.22 -3.54
C PHE A 153 -4.42 3.63 -2.23
N TYR A 154 -3.89 4.85 -2.14
CA TYR A 154 -3.26 5.32 -0.90
C TYR A 154 -4.25 5.43 0.26
N LYS A 155 -5.50 5.81 0.00
CA LYS A 155 -6.56 5.85 1.02
C LYS A 155 -6.82 4.44 1.56
N ALA A 156 -7.04 3.47 0.69
CA ALA A 156 -7.27 2.07 1.07
C ALA A 156 -6.06 1.49 1.82
N ALA A 157 -4.85 1.70 1.31
CA ALA A 157 -3.61 1.25 1.94
C ALA A 157 -3.41 1.82 3.37
N ARG A 158 -3.76 3.09 3.60
CA ARG A 158 -3.68 3.70 4.94
C ARG A 158 -4.70 3.11 5.90
N VAL A 159 -5.92 2.88 5.44
CA VAL A 159 -6.97 2.21 6.23
C VAL A 159 -6.54 0.78 6.58
N SER A 160 -6.01 0.05 5.60
CA SER A 160 -5.47 -1.31 5.74
C SER A 160 -4.38 -1.46 6.80
N LEU A 161 -3.57 -0.41 6.98
CA LEU A 161 -2.46 -0.34 7.92
C LEU A 161 -2.85 0.33 9.26
N ASP A 162 -4.14 0.63 9.48
CA ASP A 162 -4.64 1.42 10.61
C ASP A 162 -3.90 2.76 10.81
N VAL A 163 -3.39 3.33 9.71
CA VAL A 163 -2.76 4.65 9.71
C VAL A 163 -3.88 5.68 9.65
N ARG A 164 -4.40 6.04 10.83
CA ARG A 164 -5.35 7.14 10.97
C ARG A 164 -4.74 8.40 10.36
N SER A 165 -5.39 8.95 9.34
CA SER A 165 -5.16 10.32 8.93
C SER A 165 -5.36 11.21 10.15
N GLY A 166 -4.31 11.87 10.63
CA GLY A 166 -4.50 12.96 11.59
C GLY A 166 -5.49 13.99 11.01
N PRO A 167 -6.20 14.75 11.85
CA PRO A 167 -7.13 15.76 11.37
C PRO A 167 -6.42 16.67 10.37
N GLU A 168 -7.15 16.99 9.31
CA GLU A 168 -6.77 17.78 8.14
C GLU A 168 -6.37 19.21 8.55
N ALA A 169 -5.21 19.36 9.20
CA ALA A 169 -4.70 20.62 9.71
C ALA A 169 -3.97 21.40 8.61
N LEU A 170 -4.63 21.63 7.47
CA LEU A 170 -4.19 22.60 6.46
C LEU A 170 -5.36 23.36 5.79
N HIS A 171 -6.45 23.59 6.53
CA HIS A 171 -7.46 24.60 6.14
C HIS A 171 -7.28 25.96 6.88
N HIS A 172 -6.11 26.19 7.48
CA HIS A 172 -5.71 27.46 8.10
C HIS A 172 -4.50 28.08 7.42
N LEU A 173 -4.54 28.23 6.09
CA LEU A 173 -3.85 29.34 5.44
C LEU A 173 -4.89 30.42 5.15
N GLN A 174 -5.26 31.12 6.21
CA GLN A 174 -5.94 32.40 6.14
C GLN A 174 -5.04 33.36 5.33
N PRO A 175 -5.55 34.02 4.28
CA PRO A 175 -4.75 34.97 3.52
C PRO A 175 -4.33 36.12 4.46
N ARG A 176 -3.01 36.32 4.59
CA ARG A 176 -2.48 37.53 5.20
C ARG A 176 -2.79 38.69 4.26
N ASP A 177 -3.76 39.49 4.67
CA ASP A 177 -4.04 40.79 4.07
C ASP A 177 -2.78 41.66 4.24
N HIS A 178 -2.04 41.83 3.16
CA HIS A 178 -0.95 42.78 3.06
C HIS A 178 -1.40 43.91 2.14
N ARG A 179 -2.26 44.79 2.66
CA ARG A 179 -2.43 46.14 2.17
C ARG A 179 -1.89 47.13 3.19
N ARG A 180 -0.73 47.69 2.87
CA ARG A 180 -0.34 49.07 3.16
C ARG A 180 0.12 49.68 1.86
#